data_AF-A0A6B0VB47-F1
#
_entry.id   AF-A0A6B0VB47-F1
#
_cell.length_a   1.000
_cell.length_b   1.000
_cell.length_c   1.000
_cell.angle_alpha   90.00
_cell.angle_beta   90.00
_cell.angle_gamma   90.00
#
_symmetry.space_group_name_H-M   'P 1'
#
loop_
_entity.id
_entity.type
_entity.pdbx_description
1 polymer ?
#
loop_
_entity_poly.entity_id
_entity_poly.type
_entity_poly.pdbx_seq_one_letter_code
_entity_poly.pdbx_strand_id
1 'polypeptide(L)'
;MFTFCRTGSRRRKRLFWLLSACSLVYVLALLSFRIEPTSSEFHEFYKCPACYGDGLCPLLGNLELEGWSSRAALRRFNVKNVFYGKWNRTRVVAKKLAHDTELLDADSRLCGRASHRCNVAEAVRGKLGGGDRVAALLAFMSSVRTNQDITTCPSKRLIRRVLSAVDANAMAVAHREGSLQAAHVVAYTASVNPEPLILQAFPRRDGWPFPEFRGSCGRLVVESYEGTPLSQFELSDWSVRAHLANRLLDLAQLLTENPTEFALYLTDVSMDNFAVDAMGRVTVVDAENVIVVDRREVREVGQKPGWDQRYEHLEEACHDCLSFSSEDLCSHQLADHNHFAVCSGLLAPRAFHSSVGGLLHSVPPDVEK
;
A
#
# COMPACT_ATOMS: atom_id res chain seq x y z
N MET A 1 -17.85 66.81 24.72
CA MET A 1 -17.15 65.62 25.27
C MET A 1 -18.13 64.88 26.19
N PHE A 2 -18.30 63.55 26.17
CA PHE A 2 -17.86 62.55 25.18
C PHE A 2 -18.90 61.42 25.13
N THR A 3 -19.74 61.38 24.09
CA THR A 3 -20.87 60.44 23.98
C THR A 3 -20.89 59.70 22.64
N PHE A 4 -19.76 59.10 22.26
CA PHE A 4 -19.62 58.41 20.97
C PHE A 4 -18.78 57.10 21.03
N CYS A 5 -19.02 56.22 22.02
CA CYS A 5 -18.27 54.94 22.08
C CYS A 5 -18.97 53.71 22.72
N ARG A 6 -20.32 53.61 22.73
CA ARG A 6 -21.03 52.40 23.25
C ARG A 6 -21.87 51.62 22.23
N THR A 7 -22.36 52.25 21.17
CA THR A 7 -23.22 51.61 20.16
C THR A 7 -22.46 50.65 19.23
N GLY A 8 -21.21 50.96 18.90
CA GLY A 8 -20.35 50.11 18.06
C GLY A 8 -20.10 48.71 18.65
N SER A 9 -19.99 48.59 19.98
CA SER A 9 -19.73 47.32 20.66
C SER A 9 -20.86 46.30 20.47
N ARG A 10 -22.13 46.69 20.64
CA ARG A 10 -23.28 45.79 20.46
C ARG A 10 -23.47 45.35 19.02
N ARG A 11 -23.27 46.24 18.03
CA ARG A 11 -23.32 45.88 16.60
C ARG A 11 -22.19 44.92 16.22
N ARG A 12 -20.95 45.17 16.67
CA ARG A 12 -19.80 44.27 16.45
C ARG A 12 -20.04 42.89 17.06
N LYS A 13 -20.57 42.80 18.29
CA LYS A 13 -20.92 41.51 18.93
C LYS A 13 -22.00 40.74 18.16
N ARG A 14 -23.06 41.42 17.68
CA ARG A 14 -24.10 40.76 16.85
C ARG A 14 -23.54 40.28 15.50
N LEU A 15 -22.71 41.09 14.84
CA LEU A 15 -22.07 40.70 13.59
C LEU A 15 -21.13 39.51 13.79
N PHE A 16 -20.35 39.49 14.87
CA PHE A 16 -19.50 38.35 15.23
C PHE A 16 -20.32 37.08 15.41
N TRP A 17 -21.39 37.10 16.22
CA TRP A 17 -22.25 35.92 16.40
C TRP A 17 -22.94 35.46 15.11
N LEU A 18 -23.37 36.38 14.24
CA LEU A 18 -23.93 36.04 12.93
C LEU A 18 -22.88 35.38 12.03
N LEU A 19 -21.67 35.94 11.94
CA LEU A 19 -20.57 35.36 11.16
C LEU A 19 -20.15 33.99 11.70
N SER A 20 -20.07 33.82 13.02
CA SER A 20 -19.80 32.52 13.65
C SER A 20 -20.91 31.51 13.39
N ALA A 21 -22.18 31.91 13.41
CA ALA A 21 -23.31 31.04 13.09
C ALA A 21 -23.30 30.63 11.60
N CYS A 22 -23.09 31.58 10.69
CA CYS A 22 -22.96 31.30 9.25
C CYS A 22 -21.75 30.39 8.96
N SER A 23 -20.62 30.62 9.63
CA SER A 23 -19.42 29.78 9.53
C SER A 23 -19.68 28.36 10.03
N LEU A 24 -20.35 28.21 11.19
CA LEU A 24 -20.75 26.91 11.73
C LEU A 24 -21.69 26.17 10.78
N VAL A 25 -22.72 26.83 10.25
CA VAL A 25 -23.64 26.24 9.27
C VAL A 25 -22.91 25.84 7.99
N TYR A 26 -21.98 26.67 7.49
CA TYR A 26 -21.16 26.37 6.33
C TYR A 26 -20.26 25.15 6.56
N VAL A 27 -19.59 25.06 7.71
CA VAL A 27 -18.77 23.89 8.09
C VAL A 27 -19.61 22.63 8.23
N LEU A 28 -20.80 22.71 8.86
CA LEU A 28 -21.72 21.57 8.97
C LEU A 28 -22.25 21.12 7.60
N ALA A 29 -22.51 22.06 6.68
CA ALA A 29 -22.87 21.75 5.31
C ALA A 29 -21.71 21.09 4.55
N LEU A 30 -20.47 21.60 4.66
CA LEU A 30 -19.29 20.97 4.07
C LEU A 30 -19.06 19.54 4.59
N LEU A 31 -19.28 19.30 5.88
CA LEU A 31 -19.18 17.97 6.49
C LEU A 31 -20.33 17.03 6.12
N SER A 32 -21.46 17.54 5.61
CA SER A 32 -22.58 16.70 5.19
C SER A 32 -22.33 16.00 3.85
N PHE A 33 -21.59 16.64 2.93
CA PHE A 33 -21.19 16.06 1.65
C PHE A 33 -20.32 14.81 1.82
N ARG A 34 -20.78 13.71 1.21
CA ARG A 34 -20.04 12.45 1.09
C ARG A 34 -19.40 12.34 -0.29
N ILE A 35 -18.31 11.60 -0.35
CA ILE A 35 -17.71 11.13 -1.60
C ILE A 35 -18.65 10.11 -2.23
N GLU A 36 -18.97 10.28 -3.51
CA GLU A 36 -19.72 9.32 -4.32
C GLU A 36 -18.74 8.39 -5.06
N PRO A 37 -18.69 7.08 -4.76
CA PRO A 37 -17.68 6.19 -5.34
C PRO A 37 -17.79 5.98 -6.85
N THR A 38 -18.98 6.17 -7.41
CA THR A 38 -19.28 6.15 -8.85
C THR A 38 -18.87 7.41 -9.60
N SER A 39 -18.37 8.46 -8.92
CA SER A 39 -17.92 9.69 -9.56
C SER A 39 -16.59 9.52 -10.28
N SER A 40 -16.54 9.90 -11.55
CA SER A 40 -15.33 9.88 -12.38
C SER A 40 -14.20 10.74 -11.85
N GLU A 41 -14.49 11.75 -11.02
CA GLU A 41 -13.50 12.58 -10.32
C GLU A 41 -12.85 11.85 -9.13
N PHE A 42 -13.59 10.93 -8.50
CA PHE A 42 -13.08 10.16 -7.38
C PHE A 42 -12.12 9.07 -7.86
N HIS A 43 -12.58 8.27 -8.82
CA HIS A 43 -11.84 7.11 -9.33
C HIS A 43 -10.99 7.40 -10.58
N GLU A 44 -11.05 8.59 -11.19
CA GLU A 44 -10.17 9.03 -12.30
C GLU A 44 -10.07 8.07 -13.51
N PHE A 45 -11.14 7.33 -13.82
CA PHE A 45 -11.13 6.34 -14.92
C PHE A 45 -10.79 6.95 -16.29
N TYR A 46 -11.11 8.22 -16.52
CA TYR A 46 -10.80 8.93 -17.76
C TYR A 46 -9.29 9.07 -18.04
N LYS A 47 -8.41 8.85 -17.05
CA LYS A 47 -6.94 8.82 -17.25
C LYS A 47 -6.41 7.46 -17.73
N CYS A 48 -7.25 6.43 -17.81
CA CYS A 48 -6.85 5.10 -18.26
C CYS A 48 -6.23 5.11 -19.68
N PRO A 49 -5.12 4.39 -19.93
CA PRO A 49 -4.56 3.32 -19.11
C PRO A 49 -3.54 3.74 -18.04
N ALA A 50 -3.43 5.03 -17.70
CA ALA A 50 -2.69 5.47 -16.51
C ALA A 50 -3.53 5.25 -15.23
N CYS A 51 -3.83 3.98 -14.97
CA CYS A 51 -4.77 3.53 -13.94
C CYS A 51 -4.52 2.07 -13.49
N TYR A 52 -5.08 1.66 -12.35
CA TYR A 52 -4.92 0.32 -11.76
C TYR A 52 -5.86 -0.74 -12.36
N GLY A 53 -6.78 -0.36 -13.25
CA GLY A 53 -7.69 -1.29 -13.94
C GLY A 53 -9.09 -0.72 -14.21
N ASP A 54 -9.98 -1.57 -14.72
CA ASP A 54 -11.37 -1.23 -15.05
C ASP A 54 -12.41 -2.31 -14.68
N GLY A 55 -11.98 -3.46 -14.16
CA GLY A 55 -12.84 -4.60 -13.87
C GLY A 55 -13.94 -4.34 -12.83
N LEU A 56 -13.65 -3.54 -11.79
CA LEU A 56 -14.63 -3.19 -10.75
C LEU A 56 -15.59 -2.06 -11.16
N CYS A 57 -15.29 -1.30 -12.23
CA CYS A 57 -16.07 -0.10 -12.58
C CYS A 57 -17.59 -0.31 -12.67
N PRO A 58 -18.12 -1.40 -13.27
CA PRO A 58 -19.57 -1.64 -13.34
C PRO A 58 -20.23 -1.93 -11.98
N LEU A 59 -19.44 -2.24 -10.95
CA LEU A 59 -19.89 -2.69 -9.63
C LEU A 59 -19.57 -1.68 -8.50
N LEU A 60 -19.04 -0.50 -8.83
CA LEU A 60 -18.76 0.57 -7.87
C LEU A 60 -20.01 1.09 -7.15
N GLY A 61 -21.20 0.99 -7.75
CA GLY A 61 -22.46 1.36 -7.09
C GLY A 61 -22.79 0.55 -5.84
N ASN A 62 -22.14 -0.60 -5.64
CA ASN A 62 -22.29 -1.43 -4.44
C ASN A 62 -21.31 -1.07 -3.32
N LEU A 63 -20.40 -0.09 -3.54
CA LEU A 63 -19.41 0.36 -2.56
C LEU A 63 -19.98 1.53 -1.74
N GLU A 64 -20.12 1.34 -0.44
CA GLU A 64 -20.59 2.34 0.52
C GLU A 64 -19.42 2.78 1.40
N LEU A 65 -19.01 4.06 1.31
CA LEU A 65 -17.93 4.59 2.15
C LEU A 65 -18.44 5.03 3.53
N GLU A 66 -17.66 4.72 4.56
CA GLU A 66 -17.98 4.90 5.97
C GLU A 66 -16.96 5.79 6.71
N GLY A 67 -17.32 6.21 7.94
CA GLY A 67 -16.43 6.98 8.81
C GLY A 67 -16.12 8.39 8.32
N TRP A 68 -15.03 8.96 8.84
CA TRP A 68 -14.59 10.32 8.53
C TRP A 68 -13.98 10.44 7.13
N SER A 69 -13.28 9.40 6.66
CA SER A 69 -12.66 9.33 5.33
C SER A 69 -13.68 9.54 4.17
N SER A 70 -14.94 9.12 4.37
CA SER A 70 -16.03 9.30 3.40
C SER A 70 -16.50 10.75 3.18
N ARG A 71 -16.02 11.71 3.99
CA ARG A 71 -16.45 13.12 3.94
C ARG A 71 -15.54 13.93 3.02
N ALA A 72 -16.11 14.53 1.99
CA ALA A 72 -15.34 15.26 0.97
C ALA A 72 -14.46 16.37 1.58
N ALA A 73 -14.99 17.12 2.56
CA ALA A 73 -14.27 18.17 3.27
C ALA A 73 -13.06 17.69 4.11
N LEU A 74 -12.95 16.39 4.40
CA LEU A 74 -11.86 15.79 5.18
C LEU A 74 -10.81 15.08 4.31
N ARG A 75 -11.00 15.00 2.97
CA ARG A 75 -10.05 14.36 2.04
C ARG A 75 -8.61 14.85 2.20
N ARG A 76 -8.41 16.15 2.47
CA ARG A 76 -7.09 16.78 2.67
C ARG A 76 -6.30 16.29 3.90
N PHE A 77 -6.91 15.48 4.77
CA PHE A 77 -6.26 14.83 5.92
C PHE A 77 -6.00 13.34 5.68
N ASN A 78 -6.38 12.82 4.51
CA ASN A 78 -6.28 11.41 4.16
C ASN A 78 -5.04 11.17 3.30
N VAL A 79 -3.87 11.07 3.93
CA VAL A 79 -2.55 11.12 3.29
C VAL A 79 -2.43 10.13 2.11
N LYS A 80 -2.70 8.84 2.31
CA LYS A 80 -2.66 7.83 1.23
C LYS A 80 -4.01 7.65 0.47
N ASN A 81 -4.98 8.53 0.69
CA ASN A 81 -6.35 8.40 0.15
C ASN A 81 -6.96 7.01 0.45
N VAL A 82 -7.04 6.65 1.73
CA VAL A 82 -7.58 5.38 2.26
C VAL A 82 -9.01 5.58 2.77
N PHE A 83 -9.96 4.81 2.26
CA PHE A 83 -11.38 4.94 2.55
C PHE A 83 -11.95 3.62 3.07
N TYR A 84 -12.40 3.62 4.32
CA TYR A 84 -13.09 2.45 4.89
C TYR A 84 -14.53 2.39 4.38
N GLY A 85 -15.06 1.19 4.15
CA GLY A 85 -16.42 1.04 3.67
C GLY A 85 -16.95 -0.38 3.71
N LYS A 86 -18.05 -0.59 2.98
CA LYS A 86 -18.67 -1.89 2.75
C LYS A 86 -18.91 -2.11 1.26
N TRP A 87 -18.72 -3.35 0.82
CA TRP A 87 -19.10 -3.81 -0.51
C TRP A 87 -19.98 -5.05 -0.33
N ASN A 88 -21.23 -5.00 -0.79
CA ASN A 88 -22.23 -6.05 -0.54
C ASN A 88 -22.32 -6.47 0.95
N ARG A 89 -22.32 -5.48 1.86
CA ARG A 89 -22.29 -5.62 3.34
C ARG A 89 -20.99 -6.15 3.95
N THR A 90 -20.05 -6.67 3.17
CA THR A 90 -18.71 -7.08 3.64
C THR A 90 -17.83 -5.85 3.83
N ARG A 91 -17.07 -5.77 4.94
CA ARG A 91 -16.15 -4.63 5.17
C ARG A 91 -14.97 -4.68 4.18
N VAL A 92 -14.66 -3.52 3.61
CA VAL A 92 -13.58 -3.33 2.64
C VAL A 92 -12.80 -2.06 2.94
N VAL A 93 -11.62 -1.97 2.36
CA VAL A 93 -10.84 -0.74 2.26
C VAL A 93 -10.71 -0.39 0.78
N ALA A 94 -10.92 0.88 0.44
CA ALA A 94 -10.69 1.41 -0.90
C ALA A 94 -9.51 2.40 -0.83
N LYS A 95 -8.51 2.23 -1.69
CA LYS A 95 -7.26 3.01 -1.68
C LYS A 95 -7.05 3.68 -3.04
N LYS A 96 -6.56 4.93 -3.06
CA LYS A 96 -5.93 5.49 -4.28
C LYS A 96 -4.41 5.26 -4.32
N LEU A 97 -3.86 4.73 -3.22
CA LEU A 97 -2.48 4.23 -3.08
C LEU A 97 -1.40 5.32 -3.19
N ALA A 98 -1.81 6.57 -3.07
CA ALA A 98 -0.98 7.76 -3.19
C ALA A 98 -1.80 8.98 -2.74
N HIS A 99 -1.12 10.01 -2.25
CA HIS A 99 -1.69 11.34 -2.09
C HIS A 99 -1.99 11.96 -3.46
N ASP A 100 -2.90 12.93 -3.50
CA ASP A 100 -3.27 13.61 -4.75
C ASP A 100 -2.07 14.29 -5.45
N THR A 101 -1.06 14.73 -4.68
CA THR A 101 0.20 15.28 -5.22
C THR A 101 1.10 14.22 -5.84
N GLU A 102 1.24 13.06 -5.19
CA GLU A 102 2.08 11.96 -5.68
C GLU A 102 1.52 11.37 -6.99
N LEU A 103 0.19 11.34 -7.14
CA LEU A 103 -0.48 11.00 -8.40
C LEU A 103 -0.17 12.01 -9.52
N LEU A 104 -0.05 13.30 -9.22
CA LEU A 104 0.33 14.34 -10.18
C LEU A 104 1.83 14.29 -10.52
N ASP A 105 2.68 13.93 -9.56
CA ASP A 105 4.12 13.74 -9.77
C ASP A 105 4.40 12.46 -10.57
N ALA A 106 3.61 11.41 -10.38
CA ALA A 106 3.63 10.21 -11.24
C ALA A 106 3.18 10.53 -12.67
N ASP A 107 2.07 11.27 -12.84
CA ASP A 107 1.62 11.74 -14.15
C ASP A 107 2.72 12.54 -14.85
N SER A 108 3.35 13.49 -14.13
CA SER A 108 4.45 14.30 -14.63
C SER A 108 5.69 13.48 -15.02
N ARG A 109 6.07 12.48 -14.22
CA ARG A 109 7.19 11.55 -14.52
C ARG A 109 6.94 10.72 -15.77
N LEU A 110 5.73 10.15 -15.92
CA LEU A 110 5.34 9.38 -17.11
C LEU A 110 5.34 10.24 -18.37
N CYS A 111 4.89 11.50 -18.24
CA CYS A 111 4.82 12.51 -19.30
C CYS A 111 6.15 13.17 -19.66
N GLY A 112 7.16 13.11 -18.80
CA GLY A 112 8.46 13.75 -19.01
C GLY A 112 8.36 15.27 -19.20
N ARG A 113 9.20 15.83 -20.08
CA ARG A 113 9.38 17.29 -20.28
C ARG A 113 8.14 18.02 -20.86
N ALA A 114 7.01 17.35 -21.09
CA ALA A 114 5.80 17.89 -21.70
C ALA A 114 4.60 18.00 -20.74
N SER A 115 4.84 17.99 -19.42
CA SER A 115 3.82 17.92 -18.35
C SER A 115 2.54 18.73 -18.60
N HIS A 116 2.65 20.01 -18.98
CA HIS A 116 1.50 20.92 -19.15
C HIS A 116 0.57 20.64 -20.35
N ARG A 117 0.91 19.70 -21.25
CA ARG A 117 0.04 19.30 -22.39
C ARG A 117 -0.06 17.79 -22.57
N CYS A 118 0.50 17.01 -21.65
CA CYS A 118 0.62 15.58 -21.82
C CYS A 118 -0.72 14.87 -21.59
N ASN A 119 -1.12 14.02 -22.55
CA ASN A 119 -2.10 12.98 -22.27
C ASN A 119 -1.39 11.78 -21.62
N VAL A 120 -1.49 11.65 -20.29
CA VAL A 120 -0.84 10.55 -19.55
C VAL A 120 -1.28 9.16 -20.05
N ALA A 121 -2.51 9.04 -20.57
CA ALA A 121 -3.03 7.82 -21.17
C ALA A 121 -2.25 7.43 -22.45
N GLU A 122 -1.81 8.40 -23.25
CA GLU A 122 -0.94 8.17 -24.41
C GLU A 122 0.51 7.92 -23.98
N ALA A 123 0.99 8.61 -22.95
CA ALA A 123 2.33 8.40 -22.41
C ALA A 123 2.54 6.94 -21.96
N VAL A 124 1.60 6.37 -21.19
CA VAL A 124 1.66 4.96 -20.75
C VAL A 124 1.61 4.00 -21.94
N ARG A 125 0.77 4.24 -22.96
CA ARG A 125 0.75 3.44 -24.20
C ARG A 125 2.08 3.51 -24.96
N GLY A 126 2.68 4.70 -25.04
CA GLY A 126 3.96 4.91 -25.72
C GLY A 126 5.16 4.27 -25.02
N LYS A 127 5.09 4.03 -23.71
CA LYS A 127 6.14 3.36 -22.93
C LYS A 127 6.22 1.85 -23.17
N LEU A 128 5.09 1.21 -23.49
CA LEU A 128 5.01 -0.21 -23.81
C LEU A 128 4.74 -0.40 -25.30
N GLY A 129 5.79 -0.43 -26.11
CA GLY A 129 5.68 -0.72 -27.53
C GLY A 129 5.06 -2.11 -27.81
N GLY A 130 4.50 -2.29 -29.01
CA GLY A 130 3.74 -3.50 -29.40
C GLY A 130 4.55 -4.80 -29.60
N GLY A 131 5.66 -4.98 -28.88
CA GLY A 131 6.52 -6.17 -28.94
C GLY A 131 6.21 -7.21 -27.85
N ASP A 132 7.23 -7.96 -27.41
CA ASP A 132 7.09 -8.88 -26.28
C ASP A 132 6.76 -8.10 -24.99
N ARG A 133 5.53 -8.30 -24.50
CA ARG A 133 4.99 -7.69 -23.28
C ARG A 133 5.88 -7.95 -22.06
N VAL A 134 6.54 -9.11 -21.97
CA VAL A 134 7.41 -9.47 -20.83
C VAL A 134 8.72 -8.68 -20.90
N ALA A 135 9.37 -8.64 -22.06
CA ALA A 135 10.58 -7.84 -22.26
C ALA A 135 10.32 -6.33 -22.09
N ALA A 136 9.20 -5.82 -22.59
CA ALA A 136 8.80 -4.42 -22.43
C ALA A 136 8.56 -4.05 -20.96
N LEU A 137 7.85 -4.89 -20.20
CA LEU A 137 7.63 -4.68 -18.77
C LEU A 137 8.91 -4.80 -17.94
N LEU A 138 9.80 -5.74 -18.27
CA LEU A 138 11.10 -5.89 -17.62
C LEU A 138 11.95 -4.61 -17.79
N ALA A 139 12.02 -4.08 -19.00
CA ALA A 139 12.71 -2.82 -19.30
C ALA A 139 12.02 -1.62 -18.62
N PHE A 140 10.68 -1.59 -18.59
CA PHE A 140 9.92 -0.53 -17.94
C PHE A 140 10.17 -0.51 -16.42
N MET A 141 10.02 -1.65 -15.73
CA MET A 141 10.25 -1.74 -14.28
C MET A 141 11.71 -1.41 -13.92
N SER A 142 12.66 -1.80 -14.76
CA SER A 142 14.07 -1.37 -14.62
C SER A 142 14.25 0.15 -14.77
N SER A 143 13.39 0.84 -15.53
CA SER A 143 13.44 2.28 -15.74
C SER A 143 12.74 3.13 -14.66
N VAL A 144 11.85 2.51 -13.87
CA VAL A 144 11.19 3.12 -12.69
C VAL A 144 11.70 2.52 -11.37
N ARG A 145 12.81 1.79 -11.42
CA ARG A 145 13.39 1.01 -10.32
C ARG A 145 13.59 1.83 -9.05
N THR A 146 13.02 1.34 -7.95
CA THR A 146 13.33 1.80 -6.59
C THR A 146 14.26 0.79 -5.89
N ASN A 147 14.61 1.07 -4.63
CA ASN A 147 15.41 0.19 -3.77
C ASN A 147 14.56 -0.57 -2.73
N GLN A 148 13.23 -0.53 -2.81
CA GLN A 148 12.33 -0.96 -1.71
C GLN A 148 11.10 -1.76 -2.19
N ASP A 149 10.98 -2.11 -3.47
CA ASP A 149 9.74 -2.71 -3.98
C ASP A 149 9.94 -3.76 -5.11
N ILE A 150 8.83 -4.22 -5.70
CA ILE A 150 8.79 -5.24 -6.76
C ILE A 150 9.62 -4.87 -8.01
N THR A 151 9.91 -3.58 -8.23
CA THR A 151 10.78 -3.06 -9.30
C THR A 151 12.27 -3.22 -8.99
N THR A 152 12.64 -3.52 -7.75
CA THR A 152 14.04 -3.56 -7.28
C THR A 152 14.83 -4.76 -7.83
N CYS A 153 14.22 -5.95 -7.96
CA CYS A 153 14.87 -7.16 -8.49
C CYS A 153 14.03 -7.84 -9.60
N PRO A 154 13.76 -7.17 -10.73
CA PRO A 154 12.73 -7.63 -11.66
C PRO A 154 13.24 -8.82 -12.51
N SER A 155 12.61 -10.00 -12.36
CA SER A 155 12.93 -11.22 -13.13
C SER A 155 11.93 -11.49 -14.25
N LYS A 156 12.33 -12.25 -15.28
CA LYS A 156 11.39 -12.68 -16.34
C LYS A 156 10.27 -13.59 -15.80
N ARG A 157 10.51 -14.31 -14.70
CA ARG A 157 9.50 -15.16 -14.04
C ARG A 157 8.51 -14.31 -13.25
N LEU A 158 9.00 -13.29 -12.54
CA LEU A 158 8.19 -12.35 -11.77
C LEU A 158 7.26 -11.54 -12.69
N ILE A 159 7.79 -10.96 -13.76
CA ILE A 159 6.99 -10.23 -14.76
C ILE A 159 5.88 -11.11 -15.34
N ARG A 160 6.18 -12.38 -15.68
CA ARG A 160 5.15 -13.33 -16.15
C ARG A 160 4.11 -13.66 -15.09
N ARG A 161 4.52 -13.85 -13.83
CA ARG A 161 3.60 -14.12 -12.70
C ARG A 161 2.65 -12.94 -12.49
N VAL A 162 3.18 -11.72 -12.39
CA VAL A 162 2.40 -10.48 -12.22
C VAL A 162 1.47 -10.25 -13.41
N LEU A 163 1.99 -10.30 -14.64
CA LEU A 163 1.18 -10.10 -15.84
C LEU A 163 0.06 -11.15 -15.94
N SER A 164 0.36 -12.42 -15.70
CA SER A 164 -0.64 -13.50 -15.73
C SER A 164 -1.67 -13.38 -14.60
N ALA A 165 -1.30 -12.82 -13.44
CA ALA A 165 -2.24 -12.63 -12.33
C ALA A 165 -3.24 -11.50 -12.65
N VAL A 166 -2.75 -10.38 -13.21
CA VAL A 166 -3.60 -9.25 -13.64
C VAL A 166 -4.47 -9.62 -14.85
N ASP A 167 -3.89 -10.30 -15.86
CA ASP A 167 -4.58 -10.70 -17.10
C ASP A 167 -5.54 -11.90 -16.91
N ALA A 168 -5.51 -12.58 -15.76
CA ALA A 168 -6.50 -13.60 -15.38
C ALA A 168 -7.59 -13.06 -14.45
N ASN A 169 -7.48 -11.81 -13.99
CA ASN A 169 -8.36 -11.23 -12.99
C ASN A 169 -9.35 -10.23 -13.63
N ALA A 170 -10.54 -10.72 -13.94
CA ALA A 170 -11.62 -9.90 -14.51
C ALA A 170 -12.05 -8.71 -13.62
N MET A 171 -11.73 -8.72 -12.32
CA MET A 171 -11.98 -7.60 -11.40
C MET A 171 -10.88 -6.53 -11.46
N ALA A 172 -9.72 -6.83 -12.03
CA ALA A 172 -8.68 -5.86 -12.37
C ALA A 172 -8.86 -5.34 -13.81
N VAL A 173 -8.89 -6.23 -14.80
CA VAL A 173 -9.04 -5.87 -16.22
C VAL A 173 -10.31 -6.49 -16.77
N ALA A 174 -11.24 -5.68 -17.25
CA ALA A 174 -12.45 -6.18 -17.89
C ALA A 174 -12.11 -6.67 -19.31
N HIS A 175 -12.22 -7.97 -19.58
CA HIS A 175 -11.93 -8.57 -20.90
C HIS A 175 -13.04 -8.29 -21.94
N ARG A 176 -13.24 -7.02 -22.28
CA ARG A 176 -14.23 -6.52 -23.25
C ARG A 176 -13.55 -5.85 -24.43
N GLU A 177 -14.28 -5.65 -25.53
CA GLU A 177 -13.74 -4.94 -26.69
C GLU A 177 -13.35 -3.50 -26.32
N GLY A 178 -12.15 -3.08 -26.73
CA GLY A 178 -11.56 -1.79 -26.34
C GLY A 178 -11.05 -1.69 -24.90
N SER A 179 -10.90 -2.81 -24.18
CA SER A 179 -10.44 -2.82 -22.79
C SER A 179 -9.02 -2.29 -22.58
N LEU A 180 -8.72 -2.06 -21.31
CA LEU A 180 -7.34 -2.02 -20.84
C LEU A 180 -6.61 -3.31 -21.21
N GLN A 181 -5.30 -3.18 -21.46
CA GLN A 181 -4.40 -4.33 -21.53
C GLN A 181 -3.68 -4.45 -20.20
N ALA A 182 -3.59 -5.67 -19.65
CA ALA A 182 -2.93 -5.93 -18.37
C ALA A 182 -1.50 -5.37 -18.30
N ALA A 183 -0.75 -5.36 -19.41
CA ALA A 183 0.59 -4.78 -19.43
C ALA A 183 0.62 -3.27 -19.09
N HIS A 184 -0.32 -2.46 -19.61
CA HIS A 184 -0.37 -1.04 -19.26
C HIS A 184 -0.75 -0.84 -17.78
N VAL A 185 -1.66 -1.66 -17.25
CA VAL A 185 -2.04 -1.66 -15.84
C VAL A 185 -0.84 -2.01 -14.96
N VAL A 186 -0.08 -3.06 -15.30
CA VAL A 186 1.14 -3.44 -14.57
C VAL A 186 2.18 -2.32 -14.58
N ALA A 187 2.47 -1.71 -15.74
CA ALA A 187 3.42 -0.61 -15.83
C ALA A 187 2.97 0.63 -15.05
N TYR A 188 1.70 1.04 -15.17
CA TYR A 188 1.22 2.18 -14.38
C TYR A 188 1.30 1.90 -12.89
N THR A 189 0.78 0.76 -12.43
CA THR A 189 0.77 0.37 -11.01
C THR A 189 2.19 0.33 -10.44
N ALA A 190 3.14 -0.31 -11.14
CA ALA A 190 4.55 -0.36 -10.74
C ALA A 190 5.25 1.01 -10.74
N SER A 191 4.70 2.04 -11.38
CA SER A 191 5.24 3.40 -11.38
C SER A 191 4.65 4.33 -10.30
N VAL A 192 3.62 3.88 -9.58
CA VAL A 192 2.90 4.67 -8.57
C VAL A 192 2.94 3.99 -7.21
N ASN A 193 2.39 2.78 -7.11
CA ASN A 193 2.36 1.98 -5.90
C ASN A 193 2.13 0.52 -6.28
N PRO A 194 3.08 -0.40 -5.99
CA PRO A 194 3.04 -1.77 -6.46
C PRO A 194 2.18 -2.72 -5.61
N GLU A 195 1.59 -2.26 -4.49
CA GLU A 195 0.74 -3.09 -3.62
C GLU A 195 -0.26 -3.96 -4.41
N PRO A 196 -1.06 -3.44 -5.37
CA PRO A 196 -2.03 -4.26 -6.11
C PRO A 196 -1.40 -5.35 -6.97
N LEU A 197 -0.12 -5.22 -7.33
CA LEU A 197 0.62 -6.26 -8.04
C LEU A 197 1.03 -7.38 -7.07
N ILE A 198 1.43 -7.03 -5.84
CA ILE A 198 1.67 -8.00 -4.77
C ILE A 198 0.39 -8.75 -4.43
N LEU A 199 -0.72 -8.06 -4.15
CA LEU A 199 -2.00 -8.69 -3.77
C LEU A 199 -2.53 -9.68 -4.83
N GLN A 200 -2.27 -9.41 -6.12
CA GLN A 200 -2.72 -10.26 -7.22
C GLN A 200 -1.73 -11.39 -7.54
N ALA A 201 -0.43 -11.10 -7.56
CA ALA A 201 0.60 -12.10 -7.84
C ALA A 201 0.82 -13.07 -6.66
N PHE A 202 0.54 -12.64 -5.43
CA PHE A 202 0.70 -13.41 -4.21
C PHE A 202 -0.61 -13.37 -3.39
N PRO A 203 -1.69 -13.99 -3.90
CA PRO A 203 -3.02 -13.78 -3.36
C PRO A 203 -3.28 -14.63 -2.11
N ARG A 204 -4.10 -14.12 -1.18
CA ARG A 204 -4.53 -14.82 0.04
C ARG A 204 -5.03 -16.25 -0.18
N ARG A 205 -5.72 -16.51 -1.30
CA ARG A 205 -6.24 -17.85 -1.64
C ARG A 205 -5.14 -18.90 -1.84
N ASP A 206 -3.92 -18.47 -2.16
CA ASP A 206 -2.73 -19.32 -2.31
C ASP A 206 -1.92 -19.41 -1.00
N GLY A 207 -2.44 -18.86 0.12
CA GLY A 207 -1.82 -18.90 1.45
C GLY A 207 -1.02 -17.66 1.85
N TRP A 208 -0.97 -16.61 1.03
CA TRP A 208 -0.15 -15.42 1.31
C TRP A 208 -0.79 -14.46 2.34
N PRO A 209 0.03 -13.77 3.18
CA PRO A 209 -0.43 -13.00 4.33
C PRO A 209 -0.85 -11.56 3.97
N PHE A 210 -1.56 -11.37 2.85
CA PHE A 210 -1.98 -10.06 2.33
C PHE A 210 -3.51 -9.94 2.26
N PRO A 211 -4.08 -8.73 2.12
CA PRO A 211 -5.49 -8.52 1.80
C PRO A 211 -5.94 -9.26 0.54
N GLU A 212 -7.24 -9.58 0.48
CA GLU A 212 -7.88 -10.08 -0.73
C GLU A 212 -8.21 -8.90 -1.66
N PHE A 213 -7.48 -8.78 -2.77
CA PHE A 213 -7.80 -7.83 -3.83
C PHE A 213 -9.22 -8.08 -4.39
N ARG A 214 -10.13 -7.11 -4.20
CA ARG A 214 -11.54 -7.19 -4.64
C ARG A 214 -11.75 -6.67 -6.05
N GLY A 215 -10.90 -5.75 -6.51
CA GLY A 215 -10.96 -5.19 -7.86
C GLY A 215 -10.41 -3.76 -7.94
N SER A 216 -10.36 -3.23 -9.15
CA SER A 216 -9.93 -1.86 -9.43
C SER A 216 -10.80 -1.16 -10.47
N CYS A 217 -10.92 0.17 -10.33
CA CYS A 217 -11.53 1.04 -11.32
C CYS A 217 -10.78 2.36 -11.37
N GLY A 218 -10.18 2.68 -12.52
CA GLY A 218 -9.33 3.86 -12.64
C GLY A 218 -8.21 3.82 -11.60
N ARG A 219 -8.03 4.90 -10.84
CA ARG A 219 -7.05 5.06 -9.76
C ARG A 219 -7.62 4.70 -8.38
N LEU A 220 -8.58 3.80 -8.34
CA LEU A 220 -9.13 3.23 -7.11
C LEU A 220 -8.93 1.71 -7.12
N VAL A 221 -8.38 1.19 -6.03
CA VAL A 221 -8.32 -0.24 -5.72
C VAL A 221 -9.21 -0.51 -4.51
N VAL A 222 -9.85 -1.68 -4.47
CA VAL A 222 -10.63 -2.16 -3.33
C VAL A 222 -10.06 -3.50 -2.87
N GLU A 223 -9.93 -3.67 -1.56
CA GLU A 223 -9.40 -4.84 -0.88
C GLU A 223 -10.28 -5.20 0.33
N SER A 224 -10.10 -6.39 0.91
CA SER A 224 -10.75 -6.75 2.19
C SER A 224 -10.23 -5.92 3.36
N TYR A 225 -11.11 -5.69 4.34
CA TYR A 225 -10.72 -5.15 5.64
C TYR A 225 -10.22 -6.29 6.55
N GLU A 226 -9.00 -6.15 7.07
CA GLU A 226 -8.25 -7.23 7.73
C GLU A 226 -8.19 -7.13 9.26
N GLY A 227 -8.95 -6.22 9.85
CA GLY A 227 -9.11 -6.12 11.31
C GLY A 227 -8.43 -4.89 11.92
N THR A 228 -7.91 -5.07 13.13
CA THR A 228 -7.38 -4.00 13.97
C THR A 228 -5.86 -3.87 13.77
N PRO A 229 -5.28 -2.66 13.63
CA PRO A 229 -3.83 -2.48 13.55
C PRO A 229 -3.09 -3.13 14.72
N LEU A 230 -1.93 -3.73 14.45
CA LEU A 230 -1.13 -4.46 15.44
C LEU A 230 -0.68 -3.56 16.61
N SER A 231 -0.52 -2.26 16.37
CA SER A 231 -0.23 -1.23 17.37
C SER A 231 -1.21 -1.21 18.56
N GLN A 232 -2.47 -1.61 18.35
CA GLN A 232 -3.47 -1.66 19.44
C GLN A 232 -3.26 -2.85 20.40
N PHE A 233 -2.37 -3.79 20.06
CA PHE A 233 -2.09 -4.98 20.86
C PHE A 233 -0.82 -4.84 21.72
N GLU A 234 -0.05 -3.76 21.58
CA GLU A 234 1.19 -3.52 22.36
C GLU A 234 0.95 -3.58 23.87
N LEU A 235 -0.21 -3.12 24.36
CA LEU A 235 -0.58 -3.16 25.78
C LEU A 235 -1.52 -4.32 26.16
N SER A 236 -1.67 -5.33 25.30
CA SER A 236 -2.49 -6.51 25.60
C SER A 236 -1.80 -7.48 26.57
N ASP A 237 -2.57 -8.43 27.10
CA ASP A 237 -2.07 -9.52 27.93
C ASP A 237 -0.90 -10.26 27.26
N TRP A 238 0.07 -10.69 28.07
CA TRP A 238 1.28 -11.36 27.60
C TRP A 238 1.01 -12.54 26.64
N SER A 239 -0.01 -13.36 26.94
CA SER A 239 -0.40 -14.50 26.10
C SER A 239 -0.86 -14.09 24.70
N VAL A 240 -1.55 -12.95 24.57
CA VAL A 240 -1.98 -12.40 23.28
C VAL A 240 -0.76 -11.88 22.52
N ARG A 241 0.11 -11.12 23.18
CA ARG A 241 1.33 -10.56 22.55
C ARG A 241 2.30 -11.65 22.10
N ALA A 242 2.53 -12.67 22.93
CA ALA A 242 3.35 -13.83 22.59
C ALA A 242 2.74 -14.65 21.43
N HIS A 243 1.41 -14.79 21.36
CA HIS A 243 0.75 -15.43 20.22
C HIS A 243 1.00 -14.65 18.93
N LEU A 244 0.79 -13.33 18.94
CA LEU A 244 1.00 -12.47 17.79
C LEU A 244 2.47 -12.41 17.36
N ALA A 245 3.40 -12.43 18.31
CA ALA A 245 4.83 -12.56 18.04
C ALA A 245 5.16 -13.87 17.29
N ASN A 246 4.58 -15.01 17.71
CA ASN A 246 4.74 -16.27 16.97
C ASN A 246 4.14 -16.16 15.55
N ARG A 247 3.00 -15.50 15.37
CA ARG A 247 2.40 -15.30 14.03
C ARG A 247 3.25 -14.44 13.11
N LEU A 248 3.96 -13.46 13.66
CA LEU A 248 4.91 -12.64 12.89
C LEU A 248 6.16 -13.42 12.50
N LEU A 249 6.62 -14.36 13.34
CA LEU A 249 7.71 -15.29 12.98
C LEU A 249 7.26 -16.31 11.92
N ASP A 250 6.07 -16.90 12.05
CA ASP A 250 5.45 -17.77 11.03
C ASP A 250 5.40 -17.03 9.66
N LEU A 251 5.02 -15.75 9.69
CA LEU A 251 4.93 -14.86 8.53
C LEU A 251 6.30 -14.53 7.94
N ALA A 252 7.30 -14.20 8.76
CA ALA A 252 8.67 -13.93 8.32
C ALA A 252 9.29 -15.14 7.61
N GLN A 253 9.07 -16.35 8.14
CA GLN A 253 9.52 -17.59 7.52
C GLN A 253 8.82 -17.82 6.16
N LEU A 254 7.49 -17.67 6.09
CA LEU A 254 6.72 -17.84 4.84
C LEU A 254 7.17 -16.88 3.73
N LEU A 255 7.40 -15.61 4.07
CA LEU A 255 7.81 -14.60 3.10
C LEU A 255 9.24 -14.82 2.60
N THR A 256 10.15 -15.34 3.43
CA THR A 256 11.53 -15.68 3.00
C THR A 256 11.59 -17.01 2.24
N GLU A 257 10.88 -18.04 2.71
CA GLU A 257 10.96 -19.40 2.18
C GLU A 257 9.57 -20.03 1.99
N ASN A 258 9.26 -20.32 0.74
CA ASN A 258 7.98 -20.90 0.34
C ASN A 258 8.14 -21.71 -0.96
N PRO A 259 7.18 -22.58 -1.31
CA PRO A 259 7.25 -23.42 -2.50
C PRO A 259 7.28 -22.67 -3.85
N THR A 260 7.00 -21.37 -3.88
CA THR A 260 7.02 -20.58 -5.13
C THR A 260 8.43 -20.10 -5.50
N GLU A 261 9.39 -20.21 -4.59
CA GLU A 261 10.77 -19.75 -4.74
C GLU A 261 10.89 -18.24 -5.06
N PHE A 262 9.92 -17.45 -4.64
CA PHE A 262 10.03 -16.00 -4.53
C PHE A 262 10.20 -15.64 -3.05
N ALA A 263 11.29 -14.98 -2.69
CA ALA A 263 11.38 -14.30 -1.39
C ALA A 263 10.73 -12.93 -1.51
N LEU A 264 9.92 -12.55 -0.52
CA LEU A 264 9.27 -11.25 -0.41
C LEU A 264 9.86 -10.58 0.83
N TYR A 265 10.74 -9.61 0.65
CA TYR A 265 11.42 -8.92 1.74
C TYR A 265 10.68 -7.63 2.10
N LEU A 266 10.21 -7.54 3.36
CA LEU A 266 9.48 -6.38 3.87
C LEU A 266 10.46 -5.26 4.24
N THR A 267 10.52 -4.20 3.42
CA THR A 267 11.47 -3.10 3.63
C THR A 267 10.90 -1.90 4.38
N ASP A 268 9.62 -1.96 4.78
CA ASP A 268 8.98 -1.04 5.71
C ASP A 268 8.11 -1.84 6.69
N VAL A 269 8.60 -1.98 7.93
CA VAL A 269 7.99 -2.83 8.96
C VAL A 269 7.60 -1.96 10.14
N SER A 270 6.35 -1.49 10.14
CA SER A 270 5.76 -0.73 11.25
C SER A 270 4.54 -1.46 11.82
N MET A 271 4.18 -1.22 13.10
CA MET A 271 3.01 -1.84 13.72
C MET A 271 1.69 -1.54 12.98
N ASP A 272 1.57 -0.40 12.30
CA ASP A 272 0.36 -0.05 11.55
C ASP A 272 0.31 -0.65 10.13
N ASN A 273 1.43 -1.17 9.62
CA ASN A 273 1.48 -1.93 8.36
C ASN A 273 0.92 -3.37 8.52
N PHE A 274 0.58 -3.80 9.75
CA PHE A 274 -0.03 -5.09 10.04
C PHE A 274 -1.42 -4.93 10.68
N ALA A 275 -2.36 -5.79 10.28
CA ALA A 275 -3.66 -5.92 10.93
C ALA A 275 -3.84 -7.32 11.54
N VAL A 276 -4.60 -7.37 12.62
CA VAL A 276 -4.98 -8.57 13.37
C VAL A 276 -6.49 -8.75 13.28
N ASP A 277 -6.94 -9.91 12.79
CA ASP A 277 -8.36 -10.24 12.71
C ASP A 277 -8.91 -10.81 14.03
N ALA A 278 -10.22 -11.04 14.08
CA ALA A 278 -10.90 -11.59 15.26
C ALA A 278 -10.48 -13.03 15.64
N MET A 279 -9.68 -13.70 14.80
CA MET A 279 -9.10 -15.03 15.06
C MET A 279 -7.61 -14.96 15.47
N GLY A 280 -7.04 -13.75 15.61
CA GLY A 280 -5.63 -13.55 15.91
C GLY A 280 -4.69 -13.77 14.72
N ARG A 281 -5.21 -13.80 13.49
CA ARG A 281 -4.37 -13.91 12.28
C ARG A 281 -3.80 -12.54 11.90
N VAL A 282 -2.50 -12.51 11.64
CA VAL A 282 -1.76 -11.31 11.25
C VAL A 282 -1.71 -11.21 9.72
N THR A 283 -1.95 -10.02 9.18
CA THR A 283 -1.92 -9.70 7.75
C THR A 283 -1.07 -8.45 7.50
N VAL A 284 -0.21 -8.45 6.49
CA VAL A 284 0.48 -7.25 5.98
C VAL A 284 -0.49 -6.43 5.14
N VAL A 285 -0.95 -5.28 5.64
CA VAL A 285 -2.00 -4.44 5.01
C VAL A 285 -1.47 -3.25 4.22
N ASP A 286 -0.17 -2.98 4.31
CA ASP A 286 0.55 -2.07 3.42
C ASP A 286 1.64 -2.89 2.71
N ALA A 287 1.48 -3.12 1.41
CA ALA A 287 2.39 -3.95 0.61
C ALA A 287 3.08 -3.16 -0.51
N GLU A 288 3.24 -1.84 -0.34
CA GLU A 288 3.95 -1.01 -1.31
C GLU A 288 5.47 -1.22 -1.26
N ASN A 289 6.02 -1.48 -0.07
CA ASN A 289 7.46 -1.60 0.22
C ASN A 289 7.90 -3.07 0.39
N VAL A 290 7.73 -3.87 -0.66
CA VAL A 290 8.09 -5.30 -0.69
C VAL A 290 9.02 -5.62 -1.87
N ILE A 291 10.29 -5.88 -1.59
CA ILE A 291 11.24 -6.38 -2.60
C ILE A 291 10.91 -7.84 -2.90
N VAL A 292 10.71 -8.18 -4.17
CA VAL A 292 10.45 -9.56 -4.60
C VAL A 292 11.65 -10.14 -5.33
N VAL A 293 12.26 -11.17 -4.76
CA VAL A 293 13.49 -11.80 -5.26
C VAL A 293 13.19 -13.17 -5.83
N ASP A 294 13.55 -13.35 -7.10
CA ASP A 294 13.47 -14.63 -7.78
C ASP A 294 14.65 -15.54 -7.39
N ARG A 295 14.48 -16.33 -6.31
CA ARG A 295 15.53 -17.24 -5.81
C ARG A 295 15.94 -18.29 -6.86
N ARG A 296 15.11 -18.56 -7.87
CA ARG A 296 15.45 -19.46 -8.98
C ARG A 296 16.38 -18.76 -9.98
N GLU A 297 16.06 -17.54 -10.39
CA GLU A 297 16.93 -16.74 -11.27
C GLU A 297 18.27 -16.44 -10.58
N VAL A 298 18.29 -16.20 -9.26
CA VAL A 298 19.54 -16.05 -8.48
C VAL A 298 20.41 -17.30 -8.53
N ARG A 299 19.86 -18.52 -8.45
CA ARG A 299 20.64 -19.77 -8.60
C ARG A 299 21.09 -20.03 -10.04
N GLU A 300 20.24 -19.76 -11.02
CA GLU A 300 20.49 -20.03 -12.44
C GLU A 300 21.46 -19.02 -13.08
N VAL A 301 21.45 -17.78 -12.58
CA VAL A 301 22.20 -16.62 -13.12
C VAL A 301 23.18 -16.03 -12.08
N GLY A 302 23.41 -16.75 -10.96
CA GLY A 302 24.27 -16.35 -9.83
C GLY A 302 25.73 -16.13 -10.19
N GLN A 303 26.03 -14.98 -10.79
CA GLN A 303 27.36 -14.60 -11.29
C GLN A 303 28.12 -13.67 -10.32
N LYS A 304 27.50 -13.26 -9.21
CA LYS A 304 28.19 -12.54 -8.12
C LYS A 304 28.82 -13.54 -7.14
N PRO A 305 30.10 -13.37 -6.75
CA PRO A 305 30.69 -14.15 -5.67
C PRO A 305 29.84 -14.05 -4.39
N GLY A 306 29.57 -15.17 -3.74
CA GLY A 306 28.80 -15.22 -2.49
C GLY A 306 27.28 -15.37 -2.63
N TRP A 307 26.71 -15.48 -3.84
CA TRP A 307 25.26 -15.65 -4.04
C TRP A 307 24.66 -16.85 -3.27
N ASP A 308 25.47 -17.89 -3.04
CA ASP A 308 25.16 -19.14 -2.35
C ASP A 308 25.33 -19.04 -0.82
N GLN A 309 25.97 -17.98 -0.34
CA GLN A 309 26.11 -17.67 1.07
C GLN A 309 24.81 -17.05 1.60
N ARG A 310 24.58 -17.20 2.91
CA ARG A 310 23.47 -16.54 3.59
C ARG A 310 23.84 -15.08 3.84
N TYR A 311 23.02 -14.16 3.37
CA TYR A 311 23.09 -12.77 3.79
C TYR A 311 22.47 -12.64 5.19
N GLU A 312 23.25 -12.15 6.14
CA GLU A 312 22.86 -11.94 7.54
C GLU A 312 23.01 -10.46 7.90
N HIS A 313 22.05 -9.90 8.63
CA HIS A 313 22.10 -8.50 9.04
C HIS A 313 23.01 -8.35 10.27
N LEU A 314 24.08 -7.57 10.13
CA LEU A 314 24.94 -7.19 11.25
C LEU A 314 24.26 -6.06 12.06
N GLU A 315 24.20 -6.20 13.38
CA GLU A 315 23.42 -5.33 14.30
C GLU A 315 23.79 -3.84 14.29
N GLU A 316 24.94 -3.45 13.71
CA GLU A 316 25.54 -2.12 13.93
C GLU A 316 25.16 -1.02 12.91
N ALA A 317 24.32 -1.30 11.92
CA ALA A 317 24.08 -0.36 10.81
C ALA A 317 23.34 0.94 11.21
N CYS A 318 22.42 0.88 12.18
CA CYS A 318 21.79 2.05 12.81
C CYS A 318 21.10 1.64 14.12
N HIS A 319 21.02 2.57 15.10
CA HIS A 319 20.46 2.26 16.42
C HIS A 319 18.92 2.23 16.46
N ASP A 320 18.25 2.99 15.57
CA ASP A 320 16.79 3.21 15.61
C ASP A 320 16.15 3.08 14.20
N CYS A 321 16.63 2.17 13.33
CA CYS A 321 16.11 2.08 11.96
C CYS A 321 16.19 0.66 11.35
N LEU A 322 15.33 0.38 10.37
CA LEU A 322 15.48 -0.81 9.52
C LEU A 322 16.52 -0.53 8.42
N SER A 323 17.73 -1.06 8.59
CA SER A 323 18.79 -0.99 7.58
C SER A 323 18.91 -2.29 6.80
N PHE A 324 19.11 -2.20 5.48
CA PHE A 324 19.30 -3.34 4.58
C PHE A 324 19.96 -2.88 3.28
N SER A 325 20.56 -3.82 2.55
CA SER A 325 21.09 -3.61 1.20
C SER A 325 20.20 -4.26 0.16
N SER A 326 19.53 -3.45 -0.66
CA SER A 326 18.68 -3.97 -1.75
C SER A 326 19.48 -4.77 -2.78
N GLU A 327 20.76 -4.43 -2.98
CA GLU A 327 21.66 -5.17 -3.86
C GLU A 327 21.95 -6.57 -3.31
N ASP A 328 22.23 -6.69 -2.02
CA ASP A 328 22.50 -7.99 -1.38
C ASP A 328 21.21 -8.84 -1.32
N LEU A 329 20.06 -8.25 -0.98
CA LEU A 329 18.78 -8.93 -1.05
C LEU A 329 18.48 -9.47 -2.45
N CYS A 330 18.74 -8.70 -3.51
CA CYS A 330 18.57 -9.16 -4.90
C CYS A 330 19.53 -10.29 -5.30
N SER A 331 20.71 -10.42 -4.68
CA SER A 331 21.78 -11.30 -5.19
C SER A 331 22.08 -12.55 -4.39
N HIS A 332 21.54 -12.70 -3.17
CA HIS A 332 21.74 -13.90 -2.36
C HIS A 332 20.52 -14.85 -2.44
N GLN A 333 20.76 -16.15 -2.44
CA GLN A 333 19.69 -17.17 -2.44
C GLN A 333 18.92 -17.16 -1.12
N LEU A 334 19.55 -16.73 -0.02
CA LEU A 334 19.00 -16.72 1.33
C LEU A 334 19.40 -15.41 2.04
N ALA A 335 18.43 -14.71 2.59
CA ALA A 335 18.65 -13.63 3.55
C ALA A 335 17.81 -13.84 4.81
N ASP A 336 18.33 -13.46 5.97
CA ASP A 336 17.59 -13.45 7.23
C ASP A 336 16.61 -12.25 7.37
N HIS A 337 16.61 -11.33 6.40
CA HIS A 337 16.00 -10.01 6.46
C HIS A 337 14.62 -9.93 7.10
N ASN A 338 13.65 -10.78 6.72
CA ASN A 338 12.31 -10.70 7.31
C ASN A 338 12.30 -11.06 8.80
N HIS A 339 13.17 -11.97 9.25
CA HIS A 339 13.33 -12.29 10.66
C HIS A 339 13.99 -11.12 11.39
N PHE A 340 15.05 -10.53 10.83
CA PHE A 340 15.68 -9.32 11.38
C PHE A 340 14.68 -8.17 11.49
N ALA A 341 13.94 -7.88 10.42
CA ALA A 341 12.97 -6.78 10.35
C ALA A 341 11.80 -6.97 11.32
N VAL A 342 11.24 -8.19 11.43
CA VAL A 342 10.20 -8.50 12.43
C VAL A 342 10.74 -8.43 13.86
N CYS A 343 11.88 -9.07 14.13
CA CYS A 343 12.44 -9.12 15.49
C CYS A 343 12.83 -7.72 15.97
N SER A 344 13.64 -6.99 15.20
CA SER A 344 14.15 -5.66 15.55
C SER A 344 13.10 -4.55 15.37
N GLY A 345 12.16 -4.69 14.43
CA GLY A 345 11.14 -3.68 14.15
C GLY A 345 9.89 -3.78 15.02
N LEU A 346 9.48 -4.99 15.43
CA LEU A 346 8.19 -5.23 16.10
C LEU A 346 8.27 -6.02 17.42
N LEU A 347 9.21 -6.94 17.59
CA LEU A 347 9.16 -7.90 18.72
C LEU A 347 10.04 -7.49 19.90
N ALA A 348 11.29 -7.10 19.65
CA ALA A 348 12.30 -6.90 20.68
C ALA A 348 11.93 -5.80 21.69
N PRO A 349 12.39 -5.89 22.96
CA PRO A 349 12.19 -4.88 24.02
C PRO A 349 12.54 -3.41 23.67
N ARG A 350 13.26 -3.17 22.57
CA ARG A 350 13.61 -1.85 22.02
C ARG A 350 13.25 -1.73 20.53
N ALA A 351 12.12 -2.32 20.14
CA ALA A 351 11.67 -2.37 18.75
C ALA A 351 11.47 -0.96 18.17
N PHE A 352 12.07 -0.69 17.00
CA PHE A 352 12.16 0.66 16.43
C PHE A 352 10.80 1.29 16.09
N HIS A 353 9.80 0.47 15.78
CA HIS A 353 8.46 0.93 15.34
C HIS A 353 7.38 0.65 16.40
N SER A 354 7.78 0.63 17.67
CA SER A 354 6.91 0.41 18.82
C SER A 354 6.76 1.68 19.68
N SER A 355 5.58 1.84 20.28
CA SER A 355 5.33 2.91 21.26
C SER A 355 5.65 2.52 22.72
N VAL A 356 5.93 1.23 22.98
CA VAL A 356 6.03 0.65 24.35
C VAL A 356 7.27 -0.23 24.56
N GLY A 357 7.82 -0.85 23.51
CA GLY A 357 8.97 -1.76 23.57
C GLY A 357 8.80 -3.09 22.81
N GLY A 358 7.98 -3.15 21.77
CA GLY A 358 7.73 -4.34 20.96
C GLY A 358 6.87 -5.39 21.65
N LEU A 359 6.33 -6.34 20.88
CA LEU A 359 5.39 -7.33 21.43
C LEU A 359 5.97 -8.20 22.55
N LEU A 360 7.30 -8.28 22.71
CA LEU A 360 7.96 -9.06 23.76
C LEU A 360 8.45 -8.21 24.96
N HIS A 361 8.04 -6.94 25.10
CA HIS A 361 8.34 -6.19 26.33
C HIS A 361 7.67 -6.80 27.58
N SER A 362 8.25 -6.51 28.75
CA SER A 362 7.67 -6.84 30.06
C SER A 362 7.20 -8.30 30.17
N VAL A 363 8.11 -9.23 29.89
CA VAL A 363 7.89 -10.67 30.08
C VAL A 363 7.51 -10.94 31.54
N PRO A 364 6.49 -11.76 31.83
CA PRO A 364 6.15 -12.13 33.20
C PRO A 364 7.31 -12.90 33.89
N PRO A 365 7.65 -12.61 35.17
CA PRO A 365 8.78 -13.25 35.87
C PRO A 365 8.65 -14.77 36.11
N ASP A 366 7.48 -15.34 35.84
CA ASP A 366 7.20 -16.78 35.82
C ASP A 366 7.45 -17.44 34.45
N VAL A 367 7.57 -16.63 33.38
CA VAL A 367 7.89 -17.05 32.01
C VAL A 367 9.36 -16.78 31.65
N GLU A 368 10.01 -15.81 32.30
CA GLU A 368 11.41 -15.42 32.05
C GLU A 368 12.46 -16.40 32.65
N LYS A 369 12.03 -17.50 33.28
CA LYS A 369 12.86 -18.51 33.95
C LYS A 369 13.07 -19.77 33.12
#